data_AF-A0A932G9F0-F1
#
_entry.id   AF-A0A932G9F0-F1
#
_cell.length_a   1.000
_cell.length_b   1.000
_cell.length_c   1.000
_cell.angle_alpha   90.00
_cell.angle_beta   90.00
_cell.angle_gamma   90.00
#
_symmetry.space_group_name_H-M   'P 1'
#
loop_
_entity.id
_entity.type
_entity.pdbx_description
1 polymer ?
#
loop_
_entity_poly.entity_id
_entity_poly.type
_entity_poly.pdbx_seq_one_letter_code
_entity_poly.pdbx_strand_id
1 'polypeptide(L)'
;MKTLTPLLISVSLLACTLLRAQAPPSDPIAENFFPPELVMQQQQAIRLSDEQRSFIEAAVQKAQARAPELERQLNEAVQGLAAVTKPERIDEEKLAAQSEKVLALEGKLRQTHLGLMAAIKNTLTPPQQAMLREAKSRLSTLQPKMQKVQAGVERWQQDSRDPSPVVEVMQDFEPLMKEGKFKEAEAVLDRALERLSEKEQK
;
A
#
# COMPACT_ATOMS: atom_id res chain seq x y z
N MET A 1 -26.62 -33.97 32.47
CA MET A 1 -25.20 -34.14 32.08
C MET A 1 -25.15 -34.53 30.60
N LYS A 2 -24.59 -33.61 29.78
CA LYS A 2 -23.91 -33.79 28.48
C LYS A 2 -24.55 -34.72 27.43
N THR A 3 -25.30 -34.14 26.49
CA THR A 3 -25.49 -34.69 25.14
C THR A 3 -24.28 -34.31 24.28
N LEU A 4 -23.50 -35.31 23.84
CA LEU A 4 -22.44 -35.14 22.84
C LEU A 4 -23.03 -35.18 21.43
N THR A 5 -22.90 -34.08 20.70
CA THR A 5 -23.04 -33.99 19.25
C THR A 5 -21.74 -34.47 18.59
N PRO A 6 -21.76 -35.43 17.66
CA PRO A 6 -20.61 -35.67 16.79
C PRO A 6 -20.70 -34.72 15.58
N LEU A 7 -19.76 -33.80 15.52
CA LEU A 7 -19.38 -33.02 14.35
C LEU A 7 -18.78 -33.98 13.31
N LEU A 8 -19.40 -34.09 12.14
CA LEU A 8 -18.83 -34.81 10.99
C LEU A 8 -18.24 -33.80 9.99
N ILE A 9 -16.97 -34.03 9.75
CA ILE A 9 -15.98 -33.30 8.97
C ILE A 9 -16.06 -33.74 7.49
N SER A 10 -15.64 -32.82 6.61
CA SER A 10 -15.25 -33.02 5.18
C SER A 10 -16.41 -33.19 4.19
N VAL A 11 -16.38 -32.52 3.03
CA VAL A 11 -15.37 -32.71 1.97
C VAL A 11 -14.95 -31.39 1.32
N SER A 12 -13.65 -31.12 1.43
CA SER A 12 -12.89 -30.25 0.54
C SER A 12 -12.83 -30.90 -0.85
N LEU A 13 -13.31 -30.24 -1.89
CA LEU A 13 -12.94 -30.56 -3.27
C LEU A 13 -11.98 -29.49 -3.79
N LEU A 14 -10.73 -29.94 -3.80
CA LEU A 14 -9.53 -29.29 -4.28
C LEU A 14 -9.60 -29.17 -5.81
N ALA A 15 -9.78 -27.95 -6.28
CA ALA A 15 -9.29 -27.51 -7.59
C ALA A 15 -8.51 -26.21 -7.38
N CYS A 16 -7.52 -26.24 -6.49
CA CYS A 16 -6.45 -25.23 -6.49
C CYS A 16 -5.60 -25.49 -7.73
N THR A 17 -6.07 -24.97 -8.87
CA THR A 17 -5.16 -24.58 -9.94
C THR A 17 -4.06 -23.74 -9.33
N LEU A 18 -2.82 -24.03 -9.72
CA LEU A 18 -1.63 -23.24 -9.44
C LEU A 18 -1.83 -21.83 -10.04
N LEU A 19 -2.62 -20.97 -9.39
CA LEU A 19 -2.52 -19.54 -9.60
C LEU A 19 -1.17 -19.15 -8.99
N ARG A 20 -0.15 -19.17 -9.84
CA ARG A 20 1.01 -18.32 -9.70
C ARG A 20 0.46 -16.96 -9.29
N ALA A 21 0.77 -16.50 -8.08
CA ALA A 21 0.40 -15.17 -7.62
C ALA A 21 1.02 -14.16 -8.59
N GLN A 22 0.32 -13.84 -9.68
CA GLN A 22 0.63 -12.66 -10.45
C GLN A 22 0.39 -11.53 -9.47
N ALA A 23 1.47 -10.82 -9.11
CA ALA A 23 1.33 -9.58 -8.37
C ALA A 23 0.21 -8.78 -9.07
N PRO A 24 -0.78 -8.26 -8.32
CA PRO A 24 -1.88 -7.53 -8.93
C PRO A 24 -1.30 -6.49 -9.89
N PRO A 25 -1.82 -6.40 -11.13
CA PRO A 25 -1.30 -5.46 -12.11
C PRO A 25 -1.23 -4.07 -11.47
N SER A 26 -0.10 -3.38 -11.64
CA SER A 26 0.07 -2.03 -11.13
C SER A 26 -1.02 -1.14 -11.72
N ASP A 27 -1.70 -0.36 -10.87
CA ASP A 27 -2.75 0.55 -11.31
C ASP A 27 -2.15 1.63 -12.24
N PRO A 28 -2.49 1.64 -13.54
CA PRO A 28 -1.88 2.54 -14.53
C PRO A 28 -2.21 4.02 -14.26
N ILE A 29 -3.28 4.30 -13.52
CA ILE A 29 -3.62 5.66 -13.10
C ILE A 29 -2.72 6.05 -11.94
N ALA A 30 -2.65 5.21 -10.90
CA ALA A 30 -1.84 5.49 -9.71
C ALA A 30 -0.35 5.63 -10.03
N GLU A 31 0.15 4.98 -11.08
CA GLU A 31 1.53 5.14 -11.56
C GLU A 31 1.90 6.60 -11.85
N ASN A 32 0.94 7.40 -12.34
CA ASN A 32 1.15 8.76 -12.81
C ASN A 32 1.10 9.84 -11.72
N PHE A 33 0.75 9.49 -10.49
CA PHE A 33 0.57 10.43 -9.38
C PHE A 33 1.56 10.18 -8.23
N PHE A 34 1.67 11.19 -7.36
CA PHE A 34 2.56 11.21 -6.20
C PHE A 34 1.72 11.44 -4.94
N PRO A 35 1.66 10.46 -4.01
CA PRO A 35 0.92 10.62 -2.77
C PRO A 35 1.55 11.71 -1.89
N PRO A 36 0.77 12.40 -1.04
CA PRO A 36 1.27 13.53 -0.26
C PRO A 36 2.40 13.12 0.67
N GLU A 37 2.34 11.92 1.25
CA GLU A 37 3.33 11.39 2.18
C GLU A 37 4.70 11.24 1.49
N LEU A 38 4.71 10.72 0.25
CA LEU A 38 5.94 10.60 -0.54
C LEU A 38 6.54 11.97 -0.85
N VAL A 39 5.71 12.94 -1.22
CA VAL A 39 6.17 14.31 -1.53
C VAL A 39 6.77 14.96 -0.30
N MET A 40 6.12 14.83 0.86
CA MET A 40 6.59 15.41 2.12
C MET A 40 7.83 14.70 2.65
N GLN A 41 7.93 13.39 2.50
CA GLN A 41 9.12 12.62 2.85
C GLN A 41 10.31 13.00 1.96
N GLN A 42 10.06 13.29 0.68
CA GLN A 42 11.10 13.69 -0.29
C GLN A 42 11.32 15.20 -0.36
N GLN A 43 10.69 16.01 0.51
CA GLN A 43 10.67 17.47 0.40
C GLN A 43 12.07 18.10 0.32
N GLN A 44 13.05 17.57 1.07
CA GLN A 44 14.43 18.06 1.07
C GLN A 44 15.15 17.67 -0.22
N ALA A 45 15.00 16.42 -0.66
CA ALA A 45 15.62 15.90 -1.87
C ALA A 45 15.13 16.66 -3.12
N ILE A 46 13.82 16.91 -3.22
CA ILE A 46 13.21 17.62 -4.36
C ILE A 46 13.29 19.15 -4.22
N ARG A 47 13.90 19.67 -3.13
CA ARG A 47 14.01 21.10 -2.83
C ARG A 47 12.66 21.80 -2.96
N LEU A 48 11.65 21.27 -2.28
CA LEU A 48 10.30 21.83 -2.29
C LEU A 48 10.33 23.25 -1.72
N SER A 49 9.83 24.24 -2.47
CA SER A 49 9.78 25.60 -1.97
C SER A 49 8.74 25.76 -0.87
N ASP A 50 8.87 26.79 -0.03
CA ASP A 50 7.87 27.09 1.01
C ASP A 50 6.48 27.34 0.42
N GLU A 51 6.42 28.00 -0.75
CA GLU A 51 5.18 28.22 -1.49
C GLU A 51 4.55 26.90 -1.96
N GLN A 52 5.35 26.02 -2.58
CA GLN A 52 4.87 24.70 -3.02
C GLN A 52 4.38 23.87 -1.83
N ARG A 53 5.12 23.86 -0.72
CA ARG A 53 4.75 23.16 0.51
C ARG A 53 3.40 23.67 1.03
N SER A 54 3.24 24.99 1.15
CA SER A 54 1.98 25.60 1.61
C SER A 54 0.80 25.25 0.71
N PHE A 55 0.99 25.27 -0.62
CA PHE A 55 -0.06 24.87 -1.56
C PHE A 55 -0.48 23.41 -1.39
N ILE A 56 0.49 22.50 -1.22
CA ILE A 56 0.20 21.08 -1.01
C ILE A 56 -0.51 20.85 0.31
N GLU A 57 -0.05 21.47 1.40
CA GLU A 57 -0.70 21.39 2.71
C GLU A 57 -2.15 21.90 2.67
N ALA A 58 -2.39 23.03 2.01
CA ALA A 58 -3.74 23.56 1.83
C ALA A 58 -4.63 22.63 0.99
N ALA A 59 -4.07 22.02 -0.07
CA ALA A 59 -4.80 21.04 -0.88
C ALA A 59 -5.17 19.79 -0.06
N VAL A 60 -4.25 19.28 0.76
CA VAL A 60 -4.47 18.15 1.67
C VAL A 60 -5.56 18.48 2.69
N GLN A 61 -5.47 19.63 3.37
CA GLN A 61 -6.46 20.08 4.34
C GLN A 61 -7.85 20.22 3.71
N LYS A 62 -7.94 20.79 2.52
CA LYS A 62 -9.21 20.94 1.78
C LYS A 62 -9.83 19.58 1.44
N ALA A 63 -9.03 18.60 1.05
CA ALA A 63 -9.51 17.24 0.77
C ALA A 63 -9.97 16.55 2.06
N GLN A 64 -9.19 16.65 3.13
CA GLN A 64 -9.49 16.05 4.44
C GLN A 64 -10.76 16.62 5.07
N ALA A 65 -11.01 17.94 4.94
CA ALA A 65 -12.21 18.58 5.49
C ALA A 65 -13.53 18.02 4.95
N ARG A 66 -13.51 17.38 3.77
CA ARG A 66 -14.69 16.77 3.14
C ARG A 66 -14.88 15.30 3.49
N ALA A 67 -13.84 14.64 4.01
CA ALA A 67 -13.84 13.20 4.22
C ALA A 67 -14.87 12.74 5.26
N PRO A 68 -14.99 13.34 6.46
CA PRO A 68 -15.90 12.83 7.48
C PRO A 68 -17.37 12.78 7.04
N GLU A 69 -17.79 13.81 6.30
CA GLU A 69 -19.17 13.89 5.79
C GLU A 69 -19.42 12.88 4.67
N LEU A 70 -18.47 12.70 3.75
CA LEU A 70 -18.57 11.68 2.70
C LEU A 70 -18.55 10.26 3.27
N GLU A 71 -17.71 9.99 4.27
CA GLU A 71 -17.64 8.71 4.98
C GLU A 71 -18.94 8.40 5.72
N ARG A 72 -19.51 9.39 6.42
CA ARG A 72 -20.82 9.25 7.07
C ARG A 72 -21.90 8.89 6.05
N GLN A 73 -21.99 9.64 4.95
CA GLN A 73 -22.97 9.37 3.89
C GLN A 73 -22.79 7.98 3.26
N LEU A 74 -21.54 7.57 3.01
CA LEU A 74 -21.22 6.25 2.46
C LEU A 74 -21.64 5.14 3.42
N ASN A 75 -21.33 5.27 4.71
CA ASN A 75 -21.74 4.32 5.73
C ASN A 75 -23.26 4.18 5.82
N GLU A 76 -23.99 5.30 5.78
CA GLU A 76 -25.47 5.28 5.74
C GLU A 76 -26.01 4.61 4.48
N ALA A 77 -25.42 4.86 3.30
CA ALA A 77 -25.82 4.22 2.06
C ALA A 77 -25.55 2.71 2.07
N VAL A 78 -24.40 2.29 2.61
CA VAL A 78 -24.05 0.87 2.78
C VAL A 78 -25.00 0.17 3.75
N GLN A 79 -25.37 0.82 4.87
CA GLN A 79 -26.37 0.29 5.79
C GLN A 79 -27.75 0.18 5.13
N GLY A 80 -28.13 1.15 4.30
CA GLY A 80 -29.35 1.10 3.48
C GLY A 80 -29.33 -0.08 2.50
N LEU A 81 -28.21 -0.29 1.81
CA LEU A 81 -28.01 -1.44 0.92
C LEU A 81 -28.10 -2.77 1.68
N ALA A 82 -27.50 -2.86 2.87
CA ALA A 82 -27.60 -4.04 3.71
C ALA A 82 -29.03 -4.29 4.23
N ALA A 83 -29.85 -3.24 4.37
CA ALA A 83 -31.24 -3.40 4.81
C ALA A 83 -32.12 -4.00 3.70
N VAL A 84 -31.92 -3.62 2.44
CA VAL A 84 -32.72 -4.13 1.30
C VAL A 84 -32.41 -5.59 0.94
N THR A 85 -31.33 -6.15 1.47
CA THR A 85 -30.95 -7.57 1.27
C THR A 85 -31.38 -8.50 2.41
N LYS A 86 -31.92 -7.96 3.52
CA LYS A 86 -32.39 -8.76 4.66
C LYS A 86 -33.67 -9.58 4.42
N PRO A 87 -34.68 -9.08 3.67
CA PRO A 87 -35.89 -9.85 3.43
C PRO A 87 -35.64 -11.16 2.66
N GLU A 88 -36.54 -12.14 2.82
CA GLU A 88 -36.44 -13.45 2.14
C GLU A 88 -36.52 -13.34 0.61
N ARG A 89 -37.19 -12.30 0.09
CA ARG A 89 -37.21 -11.95 -1.33
C ARG A 89 -36.70 -10.53 -1.50
N ILE A 90 -35.70 -10.37 -2.36
CA ILE A 90 -35.07 -9.08 -2.66
C ILE A 90 -35.96 -8.29 -3.62
N ASP A 91 -36.13 -7.01 -3.32
CA ASP A 91 -36.68 -6.03 -4.25
C ASP A 91 -35.54 -5.51 -5.13
N GLU A 92 -35.47 -5.99 -6.37
CA GLU A 92 -34.37 -5.70 -7.30
C GLU A 92 -34.27 -4.22 -7.66
N GLU A 93 -35.40 -3.51 -7.71
CA GLU A 93 -35.43 -2.06 -7.99
C GLU A 93 -34.81 -1.28 -6.82
N LYS A 94 -35.19 -1.61 -5.58
CA LYS A 94 -34.59 -1.00 -4.38
C LYS A 94 -33.12 -1.37 -4.22
N LEU A 95 -32.73 -2.59 -4.57
CA LEU A 95 -31.34 -3.01 -4.56
C LEU A 95 -30.50 -2.16 -5.53
N ALA A 96 -30.97 -2.02 -6.78
CA ALA A 96 -30.28 -1.23 -7.80
C ALA A 96 -30.14 0.24 -7.36
N ALA A 97 -31.21 0.85 -6.84
CA ALA A 97 -31.20 2.24 -6.39
C ALA A 97 -30.23 2.48 -5.21
N GLN A 98 -30.19 1.57 -4.22
CA GLN A 98 -29.24 1.70 -3.10
C GLN A 98 -27.80 1.46 -3.55
N SER A 99 -27.57 0.53 -4.48
CA SER A 99 -26.25 0.27 -5.06
C SER A 99 -25.72 1.49 -5.81
N GLU A 100 -26.54 2.13 -6.65
CA GLU A 100 -26.17 3.36 -7.36
C GLU A 100 -25.77 4.49 -6.40
N LYS A 101 -26.50 4.62 -5.28
CA LYS A 101 -26.16 5.60 -4.24
C LYS A 101 -24.77 5.33 -3.62
N VAL A 102 -24.46 4.07 -3.31
CA VAL A 102 -23.14 3.68 -2.79
C VAL A 102 -22.04 4.00 -3.81
N LEU A 103 -22.22 3.57 -5.06
CA LEU A 103 -21.26 3.81 -6.14
C LEU A 103 -21.02 5.30 -6.40
N ALA A 104 -22.07 6.13 -6.35
CA ALA A 104 -21.96 7.57 -6.50
C ALA A 104 -21.13 8.21 -5.36
N LEU A 105 -21.29 7.74 -4.12
CA LEU A 105 -20.54 8.23 -2.97
C LEU A 105 -19.07 7.80 -3.01
N GLU A 106 -18.80 6.55 -3.35
CA GLU A 106 -17.43 6.10 -3.61
C GLU A 106 -16.78 6.88 -4.75
N GLY A 107 -17.53 7.17 -5.82
CA GLY A 107 -17.09 7.99 -6.94
C GLY A 107 -16.66 9.39 -6.49
N LYS A 108 -17.44 10.04 -5.62
CA LYS A 108 -17.09 11.35 -5.03
C LYS A 108 -15.83 11.29 -4.18
N LEU A 109 -15.64 10.21 -3.40
CA LEU A 109 -14.42 10.01 -2.61
C LEU A 109 -13.20 9.85 -3.53
N ARG A 110 -13.30 8.98 -4.54
CA ARG A 110 -12.25 8.79 -5.56
C ARG A 110 -11.95 10.07 -6.32
N GLN A 111 -12.96 10.86 -6.69
CA GLN A 111 -12.78 12.16 -7.34
C GLN A 111 -12.06 13.17 -6.44
N THR A 112 -12.37 13.17 -5.14
CA THR A 112 -11.68 14.04 -4.16
C THR A 112 -10.21 13.66 -4.06
N HIS A 113 -9.91 12.35 -3.97
CA HIS A 113 -8.54 11.86 -3.93
C HIS A 113 -7.77 12.16 -5.23
N LEU A 114 -8.36 11.89 -6.40
CA LEU A 114 -7.75 12.20 -7.70
C LEU A 114 -7.54 13.71 -7.89
N GLY A 115 -8.48 14.54 -7.43
CA GLY A 115 -8.33 15.99 -7.44
C GLY A 115 -7.16 16.47 -6.59
N LEU A 116 -6.96 15.89 -5.40
CA LEU A 116 -5.77 16.15 -4.58
C LEU A 116 -4.49 15.75 -5.31
N MET A 117 -4.45 14.55 -5.88
CA MET A 117 -3.28 14.05 -6.61
C MET A 117 -2.92 14.91 -7.83
N ALA A 118 -3.93 15.38 -8.56
CA ALA A 118 -3.75 16.30 -9.68
C ALA A 118 -3.23 17.66 -9.22
N ALA A 119 -3.77 18.22 -8.12
CA ALA A 119 -3.30 19.48 -7.57
C ALA A 119 -1.83 19.41 -7.16
N ILE A 120 -1.43 18.35 -6.44
CA ILE A 120 -0.04 18.12 -6.04
C ILE A 120 0.87 18.03 -7.27
N LYS A 121 0.51 17.20 -8.25
CA LYS A 121 1.31 17.03 -9.47
C LYS A 121 1.50 18.35 -10.22
N ASN A 122 0.48 19.20 -10.28
CA ASN A 122 0.54 20.50 -10.95
C ASN A 122 1.36 21.54 -10.19
N THR A 123 1.52 21.41 -8.87
CA THR A 123 2.41 22.26 -8.06
C THR A 123 3.89 21.91 -8.27
N LEU A 124 4.20 20.66 -8.63
CA LEU A 124 5.56 20.16 -8.77
C LEU A 124 6.13 20.42 -10.17
N THR A 125 7.39 20.85 -10.22
CA THR A 125 8.12 21.06 -11.48
C THR A 125 8.50 19.75 -12.17
N PRO A 126 8.75 19.73 -13.49
CA PRO A 126 9.14 18.50 -14.19
C PRO A 126 10.37 17.80 -13.60
N PRO A 127 11.45 18.51 -13.16
CA PRO A 127 12.57 17.89 -12.46
C PRO A 127 12.15 17.24 -11.13
N GLN A 128 11.33 17.90 -10.31
CA GLN A 128 10.84 17.33 -9.04
C GLN A 128 10.01 16.07 -9.27
N GLN A 129 9.14 16.07 -10.29
CA GLN A 129 8.36 14.88 -10.67
C GLN A 129 9.26 13.72 -11.13
N ALA A 130 10.37 14.01 -11.82
CA ALA A 130 11.33 12.98 -12.21
C ALA A 130 12.02 12.34 -11.00
N MET A 131 12.43 13.15 -10.02
CA MET A 131 13.01 12.66 -8.76
C MET A 131 12.02 11.80 -7.97
N LEU A 132 10.74 12.20 -7.92
CA LEU A 132 9.71 11.41 -7.25
C LEU A 132 9.41 10.09 -7.97
N ARG A 133 9.48 10.06 -9.31
CA ARG A 133 9.37 8.81 -10.08
C ARG A 133 10.53 7.85 -9.76
N GLU A 134 11.75 8.37 -9.66
CA GLU A 134 12.91 7.58 -9.23
C GLU A 134 12.73 7.05 -7.81
N ALA A 135 12.30 7.90 -6.87
CA ALA A 135 12.01 7.51 -5.50
C ALA A 135 10.95 6.39 -5.41
N LYS A 136 9.86 6.51 -6.17
CA LYS A 136 8.80 5.50 -6.27
C LYS A 136 9.30 4.18 -6.87
N SER A 137 10.15 4.26 -7.89
CA SER A 137 10.80 3.08 -8.49
C SER A 137 11.68 2.35 -7.47
N ARG A 138 12.45 3.08 -6.65
CA ARG A 138 13.22 2.46 -5.56
C ARG A 138 12.33 1.80 -4.53
N LEU A 139 11.26 2.46 -4.09
CA LEU A 139 10.32 1.87 -3.13
C LEU A 139 9.74 0.53 -3.62
N SER A 140 9.46 0.40 -4.92
CA SER A 140 8.95 -0.86 -5.48
C SER A 140 10.03 -1.95 -5.57
N THR A 141 11.33 -1.62 -5.65
CA THR A 141 12.43 -2.60 -5.60
C THR A 141 12.78 -3.03 -4.17
N LEU A 142 12.48 -2.21 -3.15
CA LEU A 142 12.80 -2.54 -1.75
C LEU A 142 12.04 -3.77 -1.25
N GLN A 143 10.74 -3.88 -1.52
CA GLN A 143 9.92 -4.99 -1.02
C GLN A 143 10.44 -6.38 -1.45
N PRO A 144 10.71 -6.66 -2.74
CA PRO A 144 11.26 -7.95 -3.12
C PRO A 144 12.67 -8.20 -2.58
N LYS A 145 13.49 -7.15 -2.39
CA LYS A 145 14.81 -7.29 -1.75
C LYS A 145 14.68 -7.64 -0.26
N MET A 146 13.78 -6.97 0.48
CA MET A 146 13.47 -7.29 1.88
C MET A 146 13.01 -8.73 2.04
N GLN A 147 12.12 -9.21 1.16
CA GLN A 147 11.67 -10.60 1.18
C GLN A 147 12.83 -11.59 0.98
N LYS A 148 13.77 -11.28 0.08
CA LYS A 148 14.97 -12.10 -0.13
C LYS A 148 15.90 -12.10 1.08
N VAL A 149 16.11 -10.94 1.72
CA VAL A 149 16.92 -10.85 2.95
C VAL A 149 16.29 -11.69 4.06
N GLN A 150 14.97 -11.54 4.28
CA GLN A 150 14.25 -12.32 5.30
C GLN A 150 14.36 -13.83 5.05
N ALA A 151 14.11 -14.26 3.80
CA ALA A 151 14.22 -15.68 3.44
C ALA A 151 15.66 -16.22 3.60
N GLY A 152 16.69 -15.41 3.29
CA GLY A 152 18.08 -15.79 3.49
C GLY A 152 18.45 -15.93 4.97
N VAL A 153 18.00 -14.99 5.81
CA VAL A 153 18.21 -15.05 7.26
C VAL A 153 17.52 -16.28 7.87
N GLU A 154 16.29 -16.58 7.45
CA GLU A 154 15.57 -17.79 7.90
C GLU A 154 16.32 -19.07 7.53
N ARG A 155 16.87 -19.16 6.32
CA ARG A 155 17.69 -20.30 5.90
C ARG A 155 18.95 -20.44 6.75
N TRP A 156 19.66 -19.35 6.99
CA TRP A 156 20.84 -19.36 7.86
C TRP A 156 20.50 -19.84 9.27
N GLN A 157 19.38 -19.40 9.83
CA GLN A 157 18.92 -19.86 11.14
C GLN A 157 18.60 -21.36 11.14
N GLN A 158 17.97 -21.88 10.08
CA GLN A 158 17.72 -23.33 9.92
C GLN A 158 19.03 -24.12 9.82
N ASP A 159 20.03 -23.56 9.14
CA ASP A 159 21.37 -24.15 9.00
C ASP A 159 22.26 -23.92 10.24
N SER A 160 21.71 -23.37 11.34
CA SER A 160 22.45 -23.01 12.56
C SER A 160 23.64 -22.06 12.31
N ARG A 161 23.57 -21.25 11.26
CA ARG A 161 24.51 -20.17 10.94
C ARG A 161 24.15 -18.91 11.72
N ASP A 162 25.17 -18.11 12.03
CA ASP A 162 25.00 -16.83 12.73
C ASP A 162 24.48 -15.71 11.79
N PRO A 163 23.27 -15.16 12.03
CA PRO A 163 22.71 -14.06 11.21
C PRO A 163 23.20 -12.67 11.64
N SER A 164 23.99 -12.55 12.71
CA SER A 164 24.43 -11.25 13.26
C SER A 164 25.05 -10.30 12.21
N PRO A 165 25.87 -10.75 11.25
CA PRO A 165 26.43 -9.86 10.22
C PRO A 165 25.36 -9.22 9.31
N VAL A 166 24.25 -9.93 9.06
CA VAL A 166 23.14 -9.39 8.28
C VAL A 166 22.34 -8.41 9.13
N VAL A 167 22.09 -8.75 10.40
CA VAL A 167 21.40 -7.88 11.36
C VAL A 167 22.15 -6.55 11.54
N GLU A 168 23.47 -6.58 11.66
CA GLU A 168 24.32 -5.38 11.79
C GLU A 168 24.15 -4.43 10.60
N VAL A 169 24.21 -4.96 9.37
CA VAL A 169 23.99 -4.17 8.15
C VAL A 169 22.57 -3.58 8.12
N MET A 170 21.58 -4.35 8.57
CA MET A 170 20.17 -3.93 8.55
C MET A 170 19.82 -2.84 9.57
N GLN A 171 20.68 -2.53 10.55
CA GLN A 171 20.43 -1.47 11.54
C GLN A 171 20.24 -0.08 10.89
N ASP A 172 20.93 0.17 9.78
CA ASP A 172 20.84 1.42 9.03
C ASP A 172 19.54 1.56 8.22
N PHE A 173 18.83 0.45 7.96
CA PHE A 173 17.71 0.44 7.02
C PHE A 173 16.54 1.32 7.46
N GLU A 174 16.06 1.15 8.69
CA GLU A 174 14.90 1.90 9.19
C GLU A 174 15.15 3.41 9.31
N PRO A 175 16.29 3.90 9.86
CA PRO A 175 16.62 5.32 9.84
C PRO A 175 16.62 5.92 8.44
N LEU A 176 17.23 5.24 7.46
CA LEU A 176 17.29 5.71 6.08
C LEU A 176 15.90 5.78 5.43
N MET A 177 15.03 4.81 5.74
CA MET A 177 13.63 4.84 5.29
C MET A 177 12.88 6.03 5.90
N LYS A 178 13.03 6.30 7.19
CA LYS A 178 12.39 7.47 7.85
C LYS A 178 12.88 8.79 7.26
N GLU A 179 14.16 8.88 6.94
CA GLU A 179 14.77 10.05 6.31
C GLU A 179 14.46 10.20 4.82
N GLY A 180 13.80 9.22 4.19
CA GLY A 180 13.53 9.24 2.74
C GLY A 180 14.77 8.97 1.88
N LYS A 181 15.87 8.49 2.47
CA LYS A 181 17.13 8.14 1.80
C LYS A 181 17.03 6.77 1.13
N PHE A 182 16.12 6.65 0.15
CA PHE A 182 15.77 5.37 -0.46
C PHE A 182 16.92 4.74 -1.24
N LYS A 183 17.85 5.54 -1.76
CA LYS A 183 19.04 5.03 -2.45
C LYS A 183 19.96 4.29 -1.48
N GLU A 184 20.19 4.91 -0.34
CA GLU A 184 21.03 4.39 0.73
C GLU A 184 20.35 3.19 1.40
N ALA A 185 19.03 3.24 1.61
CA ALA A 185 18.25 2.13 2.12
C ALA A 185 18.31 0.92 1.17
N GLU A 186 18.21 1.15 -0.15
CA GLU A 186 18.39 0.09 -1.15
C GLU A 186 19.80 -0.52 -1.08
N ALA A 187 20.83 0.30 -0.92
CA ALA A 187 22.21 -0.17 -0.76
C ALA A 187 22.44 -0.98 0.53
N VAL A 188 21.69 -0.72 1.61
CA VAL A 188 21.68 -1.57 2.80
C VAL A 188 21.18 -2.98 2.45
N LEU A 189 20.10 -3.09 1.68
CA LEU A 189 19.56 -4.40 1.28
C LEU A 189 20.50 -5.14 0.34
N ASP A 190 21.15 -4.44 -0.58
CA ASP A 190 22.13 -5.04 -1.48
C ASP A 190 23.32 -5.62 -0.69
N ARG A 191 23.84 -4.87 0.30
CA ARG A 191 24.88 -5.38 1.21
C ARG A 191 24.40 -6.57 2.03
N ALA A 192 23.18 -6.54 2.55
CA ALA A 192 22.60 -7.65 3.31
C ALA A 192 22.49 -8.93 2.45
N LEU A 193 22.07 -8.80 1.19
CA LEU A 193 22.00 -9.91 0.25
C LEU A 193 23.38 -10.45 -0.14
N GLU A 194 24.38 -9.58 -0.27
CA GLU A 194 25.77 -9.97 -0.50
C GLU A 194 26.34 -10.76 0.68
N ARG A 195 26.07 -10.33 1.93
CA ARG A 195 26.46 -11.11 3.12
C ARG A 195 25.85 -12.51 3.13
N LEU A 196 24.61 -12.63 2.70
CA LEU A 196 23.90 -13.90 2.63
C LEU A 196 24.52 -14.85 1.59
N SER A 197 25.09 -14.34 0.49
CA SER A 197 25.71 -15.14 -0.57
C SER A 197 27.20 -15.44 -0.35
N GLU A 198 27.97 -14.55 0.28
CA GLU A 198 29.41 -14.71 0.53
C GLU A 198 29.78 -15.97 1.33
N LYS A 199 28.87 -16.47 2.18
CA LYS A 199 29.10 -17.68 2.99
C LYS A 199 28.48 -18.95 2.41
N GLU A 200 27.73 -18.89 1.30
CA GLU A 200 27.23 -20.11 0.63
C GLU A 200 28.32 -20.81 -0.20
N GLN A 201 29.43 -20.11 -0.51
CA GLN A 201 30.51 -20.58 -1.38
C GLN A 201 31.76 -21.11 -0.63
N LYS A 202 31.70 -21.31 0.68
CA LYS A 202 32.72 -21.99 1.48
C LYS A 202 32.13 -23.19 2.20
#